data_AF-A0A7S1GW93-F1
#
_entry.id   AF-A0A7S1GW93-F1
#
_cell.length_a   1.000
_cell.length_b   1.000
_cell.length_c   1.000
_cell.angle_alpha   90.00
_cell.angle_beta   90.00
_cell.angle_gamma   90.00
#
_symmetry.space_group_name_H-M   'P 1'
#
loop_
_entity.id
_entity.type
_entity.pdbx_description
1 polymer ?
#
loop_
_entity_poly.entity_id
_entity_poly.type
_entity_poly.pdbx_seq_one_letter_code
_entity_poly.pdbx_strand_id
1 'polypeptide(L)'
;MFKLPYAAAALMEQEEWEDCVCADDHSEFPTPFVPLSKNLYVDRDPTEGERAFTEKRDAHTCQCLYVPGIRDTACGERADCMLRDLFVECNPKTCPCGRHCLNQRLQKKQWAKASIFRASNGRGWALRNDEILQAGNLVMEYIGEVVSEKEATRRMR
;
A
#
# COMPACT_ATOMS: atom_id res chain seq x y z
N MET A 1 -24.00 -10.39 7.10
CA MET A 1 -23.22 -10.92 5.96
C MET A 1 -23.05 -9.78 4.96
N PHE A 2 -21.99 -8.99 5.13
CA PHE A 2 -21.70 -7.84 4.27
C PHE A 2 -21.13 -8.35 2.95
N LYS A 3 -21.97 -8.38 1.91
CA LYS A 3 -21.53 -8.55 0.52
C LYS A 3 -21.04 -7.18 0.04
N LEU A 4 -19.74 -7.03 -0.14
CA LEU A 4 -19.20 -5.94 -0.96
C LEU A 4 -19.79 -6.11 -2.37
N PRO A 5 -20.36 -5.06 -2.99
CA PRO A 5 -20.95 -5.15 -4.31
C PRO A 5 -19.82 -5.11 -5.35
N TYR A 6 -19.09 -6.20 -5.50
CA TYR A 6 -18.23 -6.40 -6.67
C TYR A 6 -19.10 -6.90 -7.83
N ALA A 7 -20.06 -6.06 -8.24
CA ALA A 7 -20.95 -6.28 -9.38
C ALA A 7 -20.79 -5.19 -10.45
N ALA A 8 -19.69 -4.44 -10.41
CA ALA A 8 -19.33 -3.49 -11.46
C ALA A 8 -18.20 -4.01 -12.38
N ALA A 9 -17.46 -5.05 -11.98
CA ALA A 9 -16.38 -5.59 -12.81
C ALA A 9 -16.85 -6.51 -13.95
N ALA A 10 -18.13 -6.90 -13.96
CA ALA A 10 -18.69 -7.83 -14.95
C ALA A 10 -19.63 -7.16 -15.99
N LEU A 11 -19.73 -5.82 -15.98
CA LEU A 11 -20.54 -5.07 -16.95
C LEU A 11 -19.75 -3.98 -17.69
N MET A 12 -18.42 -3.94 -17.57
CA MET A 12 -17.55 -3.08 -18.39
C MET A 12 -17.02 -3.82 -19.62
N GLU A 13 -17.83 -4.71 -20.20
CA GLU A 13 -17.62 -5.14 -21.59
C GLU A 13 -18.31 -4.10 -22.48
N GLN A 14 -17.51 -3.34 -23.25
CA GLN A 14 -17.93 -2.40 -24.31
C GLN A 14 -18.28 -0.96 -23.92
N GLU A 15 -17.42 -0.28 -23.17
CA GLU A 15 -17.15 1.13 -23.49
C GLU A 15 -15.75 1.20 -24.08
N GLU A 16 -15.65 1.50 -25.38
CA GLU A 16 -14.41 1.91 -26.02
C GLU A 16 -13.89 3.12 -25.26
N TRP A 17 -12.92 2.90 -24.37
CA TRP A 17 -12.11 3.97 -23.81
C TRP A 17 -11.33 4.55 -24.97
N GLU A 18 -11.79 5.69 -25.51
CA GLU A 18 -11.00 6.47 -26.46
C GLU A 18 -9.59 6.60 -25.89
N ASP A 19 -8.63 6.08 -26.65
CA ASP A 19 -7.23 6.00 -26.27
C ASP A 19 -6.73 7.41 -25.93
N CYS A 20 -6.66 7.74 -24.64
CA CYS A 20 -5.76 8.78 -24.15
C CYS A 20 -4.33 8.26 -24.35
N VAL A 21 -3.87 8.29 -25.61
CA VAL A 21 -2.48 8.05 -25.97
C VAL A 21 -1.73 9.19 -25.33
N CYS A 22 -1.02 8.92 -24.24
CA CYS A 22 0.00 9.87 -23.79
C CYS A 22 0.96 10.02 -24.97
N ALA A 23 1.10 11.26 -25.47
CA ALA A 23 1.89 11.58 -26.67
C ALA A 23 3.15 10.72 -26.70
N ASP A 24 3.40 10.04 -27.83
CA ASP A 24 4.40 8.98 -27.98
C ASP A 24 5.77 9.37 -27.42
N ASP A 25 5.97 9.16 -26.13
CA ASP A 25 7.21 9.48 -25.45
C ASP A 25 8.23 8.42 -25.85
N HIS A 26 9.02 8.58 -26.91
CA HIS A 26 10.00 7.56 -27.30
C HIS A 26 11.19 7.39 -26.34
N SER A 27 11.09 7.87 -25.09
CA SER A 27 12.12 7.71 -24.06
C SER A 27 12.48 6.25 -23.79
N GLU A 28 13.78 5.99 -23.73
CA GLU A 28 14.36 4.69 -23.34
C GLU A 28 14.19 4.43 -21.83
N PHE A 29 13.96 5.49 -21.05
CA PHE A 29 13.78 5.43 -19.59
C PHE A 29 12.64 6.36 -19.14
N PRO A 30 11.94 6.03 -18.04
CA PRO A 30 10.91 6.91 -17.48
C PRO A 30 11.48 8.29 -17.11
N THR A 31 10.61 9.30 -17.10
CA THR A 31 10.93 10.62 -16.57
C THR A 31 11.59 10.50 -15.19
N PRO A 32 12.78 11.09 -14.98
CA PRO A 32 13.48 10.99 -13.71
C PRO A 32 12.64 11.50 -12.53
N PHE A 33 12.72 10.81 -11.40
CA PHE A 33 12.11 11.21 -10.13
C PHE A 33 13.06 10.94 -8.97
N VAL A 34 12.82 11.60 -7.84
CA VAL A 34 13.59 11.36 -6.61
C VAL A 34 12.93 10.23 -5.83
N PRO A 35 13.63 9.10 -5.57
CA PRO A 35 13.04 8.01 -4.82
C PRO A 35 12.82 8.41 -3.36
N LEU A 36 11.59 8.25 -2.88
CA LEU A 36 11.21 8.51 -1.51
C LEU A 36 11.07 7.20 -0.73
N SER A 37 11.65 7.18 0.47
CA SER A 37 11.54 6.02 1.37
C SER A 37 10.36 6.13 2.34
N LYS A 38 9.74 7.31 2.44
CA LYS A 38 8.60 7.66 3.28
C LYS A 38 7.92 8.91 2.71
N ASN A 39 6.67 9.17 3.09
CA ASN A 39 5.95 10.37 2.66
C ASN A 39 6.67 11.66 3.06
N LEU A 40 6.72 12.61 2.13
CA LEU A 40 7.23 13.97 2.36
C LEU A 40 6.05 14.92 2.49
N TYR A 41 5.85 15.49 3.67
CA TYR A 41 4.78 16.46 3.91
C TYR A 41 5.31 17.86 3.59
N VAL A 42 4.73 18.52 2.60
CA VAL A 42 5.32 19.74 2.00
C VAL A 42 4.97 20.99 2.80
N ASP A 43 3.70 21.16 3.13
CA ASP A 43 3.15 22.38 3.73
C ASP A 43 2.35 22.10 5.01
N ARG A 44 2.54 20.92 5.59
CA ARG A 44 1.97 20.48 6.85
C ARG A 44 3.04 19.85 7.71
N ASP A 45 3.03 20.15 9.02
CA ASP A 45 3.88 19.44 9.96
C ASP A 45 3.26 18.06 10.25
N PRO A 46 3.92 16.94 9.91
CA PRO A 46 3.40 15.61 10.20
C PRO A 46 3.26 15.35 11.71
N THR A 47 4.04 16.05 12.54
CA THR A 47 4.08 15.84 14.00
C THR A 47 2.88 16.39 14.74
N GLU A 48 2.15 17.37 14.17
CA GLU A 48 0.91 17.89 14.74
C GLU A 48 -0.19 16.83 14.78
N GLY A 49 -0.24 15.95 13.76
CA GLY A 49 -1.13 14.79 13.74
C GLY A 49 -0.55 13.56 14.44
N GLU A 50 0.76 13.33 14.31
CA GLU A 50 1.43 12.14 14.87
C GLU A 50 1.44 12.13 16.40
N ARG A 51 1.67 13.26 17.09
CA ARG A 51 1.74 13.27 18.57
C ARG A 51 0.42 12.84 19.21
N ALA A 52 -0.72 13.28 18.68
CA ALA A 52 -2.04 12.88 19.16
C ALA A 52 -2.41 11.42 18.83
N PHE A 53 -1.79 10.83 17.80
CA PHE A 53 -2.08 9.48 17.33
C PHE A 53 -1.12 8.42 17.91
N THR A 54 0.12 8.79 18.21
CA THR A 54 1.17 7.88 18.72
C THR A 54 0.84 7.44 20.15
N GLU A 55 0.36 8.35 21.00
CA GLU A 55 -0.11 8.01 22.36
C GLU A 55 -1.29 7.02 22.35
N LYS A 56 -2.10 6.99 21.28
CA LYS A 56 -3.21 6.05 21.11
C LYS A 56 -2.80 4.71 20.47
N ARG A 57 -1.79 4.69 19.58
CA ARG A 57 -1.30 3.45 18.95
C ARG A 57 -0.65 2.49 19.94
N ASP A 58 -0.04 3.00 21.01
CA ASP A 58 0.51 2.17 22.08
C ASP A 58 -0.57 1.47 22.93
N ALA A 59 -1.85 1.85 22.79
CA ALA A 59 -2.96 1.22 23.51
C ALA A 59 -3.48 -0.08 22.85
N HIS A 60 -3.21 -0.30 21.55
CA HIS A 60 -3.83 -1.38 20.80
C HIS A 60 -2.88 -2.57 20.63
N THR A 61 -3.04 -3.57 21.49
CA THR A 61 -2.27 -4.82 21.46
C THR A 61 -3.17 -5.99 21.07
N CYS A 62 -2.76 -6.80 20.10
CA CYS A 62 -3.49 -8.02 19.71
C CYS A 62 -3.28 -9.15 20.73
N GLN A 63 -4.14 -10.17 20.68
CA GLN A 63 -4.07 -11.35 21.56
C GLN A 63 -3.55 -12.62 20.85
N CYS A 64 -2.93 -12.48 19.67
CA CYS A 64 -2.43 -13.62 18.89
C CYS A 64 -1.27 -14.34 19.59
N LEU A 65 -1.05 -15.61 19.23
CA LEU A 65 0.08 -16.41 19.73
C LEU A 65 0.95 -16.92 18.59
N TYR A 66 2.26 -16.82 18.76
CA TYR A 66 3.21 -17.52 17.91
C TYR A 66 3.35 -18.98 18.37
N VAL A 67 3.07 -19.93 17.48
CA VAL A 67 3.28 -21.36 17.72
C VAL A 67 4.38 -21.85 16.76
N PRO A 68 5.56 -22.24 17.27
CA PRO A 68 6.63 -22.77 16.42
C PRO A 68 6.18 -23.95 15.57
N GLY A 69 6.53 -23.94 14.28
CA GLY A 69 6.20 -25.02 13.33
C GLY A 69 4.83 -24.90 12.67
N ILE A 70 3.93 -24.03 13.16
CA ILE A 70 2.65 -23.76 12.51
C ILE A 70 2.75 -22.43 11.77
N ARG A 71 2.47 -22.44 10.45
CA ARG A 71 2.49 -21.22 9.63
C ARG A 71 1.29 -20.35 9.96
N ASP A 72 1.43 -19.06 9.69
CA ASP A 72 0.36 -18.05 9.75
C ASP A 72 -0.32 -17.83 11.11
N THR A 73 0.13 -18.40 12.23
CA THR A 73 -0.47 -18.16 13.55
C THR A 73 -0.06 -16.82 14.16
N ALA A 74 1.11 -16.30 13.78
CA ALA A 74 1.67 -15.06 14.33
C ALA A 74 1.11 -13.82 13.62
N CYS A 75 -0.17 -13.52 13.84
CA CYS A 75 -0.89 -12.43 13.17
C CYS A 75 -0.88 -12.55 11.64
N GLY A 76 -0.80 -13.77 11.10
CA GLY A 76 -0.93 -14.04 9.67
C GLY A 76 -2.36 -13.82 9.17
N GLU A 77 -2.58 -14.08 7.88
CA GLU A 77 -3.90 -13.94 7.25
C GLU A 77 -4.95 -14.89 7.86
N ARG A 78 -4.51 -15.99 8.49
CA ARG A 78 -5.37 -17.00 9.12
C ARG A 78 -5.36 -16.97 10.65
N ALA A 79 -4.72 -15.96 11.26
CA ALA A 79 -4.52 -15.89 12.71
C ALA A 79 -5.69 -15.28 13.50
N ASP A 80 -6.79 -14.90 12.85
CA ASP A 80 -7.92 -14.16 13.45
C ASP A 80 -7.43 -12.96 14.29
N CYS A 81 -6.58 -12.14 13.67
CA CYS A 81 -5.93 -11.04 14.36
C CYS A 81 -6.82 -9.80 14.34
N MET A 82 -7.38 -9.42 15.50
CA MET A 82 -8.26 -8.25 15.63
C MET A 82 -7.69 -6.96 15.02
N LEU A 83 -6.37 -6.73 15.09
CA LEU A 83 -5.76 -5.53 14.48
C LEU A 83 -5.74 -5.61 12.95
N ARG A 84 -5.53 -6.81 12.38
CA ARG A 84 -5.62 -7.04 10.93
C ARG A 84 -7.04 -6.77 10.43
N ASP A 85 -8.06 -7.22 11.16
CA ASP A 85 -9.47 -7.00 10.80
C ASP A 85 -9.88 -5.52 10.86
N LEU A 86 -9.18 -4.74 11.71
CA LEU A 86 -9.34 -3.28 11.82
C LEU A 86 -8.42 -2.50 10.86
N PHE A 87 -7.69 -3.19 9.97
CA PHE A 87 -6.72 -2.58 9.07
C PHE A 87 -5.61 -1.77 9.79
N VAL A 88 -5.20 -2.21 10.98
CA VAL A 88 -4.12 -1.63 11.78
C VAL A 88 -2.95 -2.63 11.88
N GLU A 89 -1.74 -2.17 11.60
CA GLU A 89 -0.55 -3.00 11.83
C GLU A 89 -0.27 -3.20 13.32
N CYS A 90 0.22 -4.38 13.68
CA CYS A 90 0.64 -4.68 15.04
C CYS A 90 1.87 -3.82 15.43
N ASN A 91 1.85 -3.25 16.63
CA ASN A 91 3.01 -2.56 17.18
C ASN A 91 4.13 -3.57 17.51
N PRO A 92 5.36 -3.40 17.00
CA PRO A 92 6.47 -4.34 17.22
C PRO A 92 6.92 -4.42 18.68
N LYS A 93 6.62 -3.40 19.50
CA LYS A 93 7.01 -3.37 20.92
C LYS A 93 6.02 -4.11 21.83
N THR A 94 4.74 -4.15 21.47
CA THR A 94 3.68 -4.70 22.34
C THR A 94 3.08 -6.01 21.84
N CYS A 95 3.23 -6.33 20.54
CA CYS A 95 2.67 -7.57 19.98
C CYS A 95 3.27 -8.81 20.66
N PRO A 96 2.45 -9.74 21.20
CA PRO A 96 2.93 -10.97 21.84
C PRO A 96 3.65 -11.92 20.88
N CYS A 97 3.41 -11.81 19.57
CA CYS A 97 4.12 -12.57 18.54
C CYS A 97 5.54 -12.03 18.27
N GLY A 98 5.88 -10.85 18.80
CA GLY A 98 7.18 -10.21 18.67
C GLY A 98 7.68 -10.16 17.22
N ARG A 99 8.93 -10.56 17.00
CA ARG A 99 9.56 -10.59 15.67
C ARG A 99 8.87 -11.51 14.66
N HIS A 100 8.10 -12.50 15.13
CA HIS A 100 7.40 -13.46 14.29
C HIS A 100 6.08 -12.92 13.74
N CYS A 101 5.63 -11.74 14.20
CA CYS A 101 4.41 -11.10 13.72
C CYS A 101 4.46 -10.82 12.21
N LEU A 102 3.44 -11.30 11.51
CA LEU A 102 3.19 -11.15 10.07
C LEU A 102 2.30 -9.94 9.73
N ASN A 103 1.79 -9.21 10.73
CA ASN A 103 1.00 -7.98 10.56
C ASN A 103 1.84 -6.71 10.77
N GLN A 104 3.02 -6.67 10.14
CA GLN A 104 4.02 -5.57 10.22
C GLN A 104 4.69 -5.34 8.86
N ARG A 105 4.02 -5.71 7.75
CA ARG A 105 4.61 -5.75 6.41
C ARG A 105 4.90 -4.35 5.84
N LEU A 106 4.07 -3.34 6.13
CA LEU A 106 4.30 -1.95 5.73
C LEU A 106 5.47 -1.36 6.52
N GLN A 107 5.43 -1.46 7.85
CA GLN A 107 6.55 -1.04 8.72
C GLN A 107 7.90 -1.69 8.33
N LYS A 108 7.89 -2.98 7.97
CA LYS A 108 9.08 -3.73 7.54
C LYS A 108 9.43 -3.56 6.07
N LYS A 109 8.63 -2.81 5.30
CA LYS A 109 8.82 -2.57 3.85
C LYS A 109 8.93 -3.86 3.03
N GLN A 110 8.08 -4.83 3.33
CA GLN A 110 8.04 -6.14 2.67
C GLN A 110 7.20 -6.09 1.39
N TRP A 111 7.72 -5.36 0.41
CA TRP A 111 7.12 -5.17 -0.91
C TRP A 111 7.27 -6.39 -1.79
N ALA A 112 6.31 -6.56 -2.69
CA ALA A 112 6.42 -7.51 -3.76
C ALA A 112 7.50 -7.09 -4.76
N LYS A 113 8.14 -8.07 -5.39
CA LYS A 113 9.12 -7.81 -6.46
C LYS A 113 8.41 -7.33 -7.72
N ALA A 114 8.85 -6.21 -8.26
CA ALA A 114 8.27 -5.63 -9.46
C ALA A 114 9.31 -4.94 -10.34
N SER A 115 9.03 -4.90 -11.65
CA SER A 115 9.84 -4.29 -12.68
C SER A 115 9.00 -3.32 -13.52
N ILE A 116 9.65 -2.28 -14.02
CA ILE A 116 9.05 -1.35 -14.98
C ILE A 116 9.17 -1.90 -16.41
N PHE A 117 8.18 -1.61 -17.25
CA PHE A 117 8.21 -1.93 -18.67
C PHE A 117 7.42 -0.91 -19.47
N ARG A 118 7.62 -0.90 -20.79
CA ARG A 118 6.85 -0.04 -21.69
C ARG A 118 5.56 -0.71 -22.13
N ALA A 119 4.42 -0.09 -21.86
CA ALA A 119 3.12 -0.60 -22.28
C ALA A 119 2.89 -0.36 -23.78
N SER A 120 2.45 -1.38 -24.51
CA SER A 120 2.23 -1.34 -25.97
C SER A 120 0.95 -0.64 -26.40
N ASN A 121 0.09 -0.25 -25.45
CA ASN A 121 -1.23 0.34 -25.68
C ASN A 121 -1.25 1.86 -25.49
N GLY A 122 -0.11 2.53 -25.68
CA GLY A 122 -0.04 3.99 -25.57
C GLY A 122 -0.20 4.57 -24.16
N ARG A 123 -0.19 3.74 -23.08
CA ARG A 123 -0.26 4.20 -21.68
C ARG A 123 1.09 4.54 -21.05
N GLY A 124 2.18 4.52 -21.82
CA GLY A 124 3.52 4.88 -21.35
C GLY A 124 4.19 3.77 -20.54
N TRP A 125 4.86 4.14 -19.45
CA TRP A 125 5.56 3.23 -18.55
C TRP A 125 4.61 2.57 -17.56
N ALA A 126 4.76 1.26 -17.35
CA ALA A 126 3.91 0.46 -16.48
C ALA A 126 4.75 -0.39 -15.51
N LEU A 127 4.10 -0.87 -14.46
CA LEU A 127 4.68 -1.78 -13.47
C LEU A 127 4.13 -3.19 -13.66
N ARG A 128 5.00 -4.19 -13.59
CA ARG A 128 4.64 -5.61 -13.56
C ARG A 128 5.24 -6.28 -12.34
N ASN A 129 4.47 -7.18 -11.71
CA ASN A 129 4.97 -8.01 -10.63
C ASN A 129 5.81 -9.18 -11.16
N ASP A 130 6.94 -9.47 -10.50
CA ASP A 130 7.89 -10.51 -10.91
C ASP A 130 7.80 -11.78 -10.04
N GLU A 131 6.76 -11.87 -9.20
CA GLU A 131 6.45 -13.05 -8.39
C GLU A 131 4.96 -13.42 -8.45
N ILE A 132 4.61 -14.60 -7.95
CA ILE A 132 3.22 -15.04 -7.87
C ILE A 132 2.57 -14.36 -6.66
N LEU A 133 1.54 -13.56 -6.91
CA LEU A 133 0.73 -12.95 -5.86
C LEU A 133 -0.54 -13.77 -5.63
N GLN A 134 -0.86 -13.98 -4.36
CA GLN A 134 -2.15 -14.48 -3.92
C GLN A 134 -3.05 -13.31 -3.54
N ALA A 135 -4.37 -13.50 -3.64
CA ALA A 135 -5.34 -12.52 -3.18
C ALA A 135 -5.07 -12.17 -1.70
N GLY A 136 -5.04 -10.87 -1.38
CA GLY A 136 -4.72 -10.38 -0.04
C GLY A 136 -3.24 -10.09 0.22
N ASN A 137 -2.33 -10.45 -0.69
CA ASN A 137 -0.92 -10.10 -0.53
C ASN A 137 -0.69 -8.59 -0.68
N LEU A 138 0.14 -8.05 0.21
CA LEU A 138 0.66 -6.68 0.09
C LEU A 138 1.61 -6.59 -1.11
N VAL A 139 1.34 -5.63 -2.00
CA VAL A 139 2.17 -5.34 -3.18
C VAL A 139 3.20 -4.28 -2.83
N MET A 140 2.80 -3.04 -2.60
CA MET A 140 3.70 -1.94 -2.25
C MET A 140 2.92 -0.79 -1.60
N GLU A 141 3.65 0.12 -0.96
CA GLU A 141 3.09 1.36 -0.43
C GLU A 141 3.14 2.47 -1.49
N TYR A 142 2.07 3.26 -1.57
CA TYR A 142 2.05 4.48 -2.37
C TYR A 142 2.72 5.61 -1.58
N ILE A 143 3.97 5.92 -1.94
CA ILE A 143 4.80 6.93 -1.26
C ILE A 143 4.98 8.13 -2.17
N GLY A 144 4.79 9.33 -1.62
CA GLY A 144 4.95 10.57 -2.38
C GLY A 144 4.97 11.81 -1.51
N GLU A 145 4.81 12.95 -2.17
CA GLU A 145 4.54 14.20 -1.49
C GLU A 145 3.09 14.26 -1.02
N VAL A 146 2.89 14.60 0.25
CA VAL A 146 1.58 14.90 0.81
C VAL A 146 1.46 16.41 0.90
N VAL A 147 0.53 16.97 0.12
CA VAL A 147 0.32 18.40 -0.02
C VAL A 147 -1.08 18.78 0.46
N SER A 148 -1.27 20.02 0.92
CA SER A 148 -2.62 20.54 1.13
C SER A 148 -3.36 20.74 -0.20
N GLU A 149 -4.69 20.84 -0.10
CA GLU A 149 -5.55 21.19 -1.24
C GLU A 149 -5.14 22.50 -1.92
N LYS A 150 -4.69 23.50 -1.13
CA LYS A 150 -4.21 24.78 -1.65
C LYS A 150 -2.97 24.61 -2.52
N GLU A 151 -2.02 23.80 -2.06
CA GLU A 151 -0.78 23.51 -2.80
C GLU A 151 -1.06 22.64 -4.03
N ALA A 152 -1.94 21.64 -3.93
CA ALA A 152 -2.39 20.85 -5.07
C ALA A 152 -3.02 21.74 -6.17
N THR A 153 -3.93 22.64 -5.78
CA THR A 153 -4.58 23.59 -6.70
C THR A 153 -3.57 24.53 -7.37
N ARG A 154 -2.53 24.94 -6.64
CA ARG A 154 -1.45 25.79 -7.18
C ARG A 154 -0.63 25.06 -8.25
N ARG A 155 -0.40 23.75 -8.12
CA ARG A 155 0.40 22.94 -9.06
C ARG A 155 -0.37 22.47 -10.29
N MET A 156 -1.70 22.41 -10.22
CA MET A 156 -2.55 22.00 -11.35
C MET A 156 -2.80 23.14 -12.36
N ARG A 157 -2.45 24.38 -12.02
CA ARG A 157 -2.54 25.55 -12.90
C ARG A 157 -1.24 25.77 -13.65
#